data_AF-A0A657K691-F1
#
_entry.id   AF-A0A657K691-F1
#
_cell.length_a   1.000
_cell.length_b   1.000
_cell.length_c   1.000
_cell.angle_alpha   90.00
_cell.angle_beta   90.00
_cell.angle_gamma   90.00
#
_symmetry.space_group_name_H-M   'P 1'
#
loop_
_entity.id
_entity.type
_entity.pdbx_description
1 polymer ?
#
loop_
_entity_poly.entity_id
_entity_poly.type
_entity_poly.pdbx_seq_one_letter_code
_entity_poly.pdbx_strand_id
1 'polypeptide(L)'
;MNYTKLTDEQLLNSAQMAINSNRDVQRQRLAYASHGLMNNSKRAYIDREFGYPENLTFSDYYKLYKRNSAARGFVERLSDICWIDYPKFIDGDIREQDTKLTAWEKIVTDLFNDKLWASIIEADKRGIVGRYAGLIIQLRDGKKWDEPVDVNVMNRLNPIDAIVKIIPAWEEQLTACEWNNDESDENYGQVTMYQFNETSIGNNSGKPNLSRRIHPDRIIILNETSVINSIDDGESQLEVGYNDLIDMMKYSGGSAEGFLKNASRQVHVNYDADTDMDELERELRRRGFEQPADALNKQIALLNSGTDSALITAGATANILSVAPADPSSGWSVSANSFAASVRMPFTIIFGQQTGRLASDEDKADYAKRGMSRRNGFLSVLIKELVNQLIKLKVIQPLVNGTLTLKWSDLLAPSQAEKIELMLKMSDVNVKAQQSIGIPVFTPNEIREAGGYETDPDLEDIDIEKTEDNKADSKESDTTEK
;
A
#
# COMPACT_ATOMS: atom_id res chain seq x y z
N MET A 1 46.62 -53.29 0.70
CA MET A 1 46.04 -53.52 2.04
C MET A 1 44.92 -54.54 1.89
N ASN A 2 45.01 -55.68 2.57
CA ASN A 2 44.07 -56.80 2.44
C ASN A 2 42.68 -56.43 3.01
N TYR A 3 41.65 -56.45 2.17
CA TYR A 3 40.25 -56.24 2.55
C TYR A 3 39.64 -57.53 3.11
N THR A 4 40.18 -58.05 4.20
CA THR A 4 39.60 -59.24 4.83
C THR A 4 39.67 -59.08 6.34
N LYS A 5 38.48 -58.93 6.95
CA LYS A 5 38.17 -58.68 8.37
C LYS A 5 37.94 -57.21 8.78
N LEU A 6 36.98 -56.56 8.14
CA LEU A 6 36.16 -55.54 8.84
C LEU A 6 34.93 -56.27 9.38
N THR A 7 34.59 -56.08 10.65
CA THR A 7 33.34 -56.62 11.21
C THR A 7 32.13 -55.89 10.60
N ASP A 8 30.96 -56.54 10.54
CA ASP A 8 29.75 -55.96 9.93
C ASP A 8 29.39 -54.58 10.51
N GLU A 9 29.68 -54.35 11.79
CA GLU A 9 29.50 -53.07 12.47
C GLU A 9 30.47 -51.98 11.99
N GLN A 10 31.71 -52.34 11.64
CA GLN A 10 32.69 -51.41 11.07
C GLN A 10 32.36 -51.08 9.61
N LEU A 11 31.83 -52.06 8.86
CA LEU A 11 31.30 -51.85 7.51
C LEU A 11 30.09 -50.91 7.54
N LEU A 12 29.15 -51.11 8.46
CA LEU A 12 27.97 -50.25 8.60
C LEU A 12 28.35 -48.80 8.97
N ASN A 13 29.28 -48.61 9.91
CA ASN A 13 29.79 -47.29 10.29
C ASN A 13 30.54 -46.61 9.14
N SER A 14 31.37 -47.35 8.40
CA SER A 14 32.07 -46.81 7.23
C SER A 14 31.11 -46.44 6.10
N ALA A 15 30.04 -47.22 5.90
CA ALA A 15 28.99 -46.93 4.93
C ALA A 15 28.16 -45.71 5.36
N GLN A 16 27.80 -45.57 6.63
CA GLN A 16 27.15 -44.37 7.15
C GLN A 16 28.02 -43.13 7.03
N MET A 17 29.32 -43.22 7.33
CA MET A 17 30.27 -42.11 7.14
C MET A 17 30.43 -41.74 5.65
N ALA A 18 30.50 -42.73 4.75
CA ALA A 18 30.60 -42.50 3.30
C ALA A 18 29.30 -41.93 2.69
N ILE A 19 28.13 -42.32 3.20
CA ILE A 19 26.83 -41.76 2.81
C ILE A 19 26.71 -40.32 3.30
N ASN A 20 27.12 -40.05 4.54
CA ASN A 20 27.12 -38.70 5.10
C ASN A 20 28.10 -37.79 4.35
N SER A 21 29.33 -38.26 4.07
CA SER A 21 30.32 -37.49 3.32
C SER A 21 29.89 -37.22 1.88
N ASN A 22 29.23 -38.17 1.21
CA ASN A 22 28.67 -37.94 -0.12
C ASN A 22 27.50 -36.94 -0.09
N ARG A 23 26.63 -36.98 0.92
CA ARG A 23 25.59 -35.96 1.10
C ARG A 23 26.17 -34.58 1.37
N ASP A 24 27.30 -34.49 2.07
CA ASP A 24 27.95 -33.20 2.38
C ASP A 24 28.68 -32.64 1.16
N VAL A 25 29.34 -33.48 0.36
CA VAL A 25 29.97 -33.06 -0.90
C VAL A 25 28.93 -32.67 -1.95
N GLN A 26 27.80 -33.37 -2.04
CA GLN A 26 26.69 -32.95 -2.90
C GLN A 26 26.06 -31.64 -2.42
N ARG A 27 25.89 -31.45 -1.10
CA ARG A 27 25.45 -30.18 -0.51
C ARG A 27 26.40 -29.03 -0.80
N GLN A 28 27.71 -29.24 -0.68
CA GLN A 28 28.70 -28.23 -1.06
C GLN A 28 28.62 -27.90 -2.55
N ARG A 29 28.52 -28.90 -3.44
CA ARG A 29 28.37 -28.64 -4.89
C ARG A 29 27.08 -27.90 -5.24
N LEU A 30 25.98 -28.19 -4.57
CA LEU A 30 24.71 -27.46 -4.71
C LEU A 30 24.83 -26.01 -4.18
N ALA A 31 25.52 -25.80 -3.06
CA ALA A 31 25.79 -24.47 -2.51
C ALA A 31 26.76 -23.63 -3.37
N TYR A 32 27.72 -24.26 -4.05
CA TYR A 32 28.60 -23.60 -5.02
C TYR A 32 27.89 -23.30 -6.35
N ALA A 33 26.95 -24.16 -6.77
CA ALA A 33 26.15 -23.92 -7.97
C ALA A 33 25.10 -22.81 -7.78
N SER A 34 24.63 -22.58 -6.55
CA SER A 34 23.58 -21.61 -6.22
C SER A 34 24.06 -20.15 -6.10
N HIS A 35 25.26 -19.80 -6.58
CA HIS A 35 25.74 -18.42 -6.76
C HIS A 35 25.38 -17.46 -5.58
N GLY A 36 25.67 -17.86 -4.34
CA GLY A 36 25.54 -16.96 -3.18
C GLY A 36 24.10 -16.60 -2.77
N LEU A 37 23.08 -17.25 -3.33
CA LEU A 37 21.68 -17.03 -2.95
C LEU A 37 21.35 -17.88 -1.71
N MET A 38 21.42 -17.24 -0.53
CA MET A 38 20.79 -17.60 0.76
C MET A 38 21.53 -18.52 1.78
N ASN A 39 21.26 -18.20 3.05
CA ASN A 39 22.10 -18.33 4.25
C ASN A 39 21.69 -19.49 5.18
N ASN A 40 21.21 -20.63 4.63
CA ASN A 40 20.84 -21.81 5.43
C ASN A 40 21.52 -23.08 4.89
N SER A 41 22.53 -23.55 5.63
CA SER A 41 23.33 -24.73 5.29
C SER A 41 22.55 -26.05 5.21
N LYS A 42 21.30 -26.11 5.73
CA LYS A 42 20.45 -27.31 5.68
C LYS A 42 19.37 -27.26 4.59
N ARG A 43 18.94 -26.07 4.18
CA ARG A 43 17.85 -25.86 3.21
C ARG A 43 18.33 -24.88 2.13
N ALA A 44 18.83 -25.43 1.03
CA ALA A 44 19.42 -24.64 -0.06
C ALA A 44 18.40 -23.80 -0.84
N TYR A 45 17.11 -24.15 -0.78
CA TYR A 45 16.01 -23.43 -1.45
C TYR A 45 14.86 -23.22 -0.47
N ILE A 46 15.05 -22.32 0.49
CA ILE A 46 14.10 -22.10 1.59
C ILE A 46 12.72 -21.66 1.07
N ASP A 47 12.69 -20.83 0.04
CA ASP A 47 11.44 -20.30 -0.52
C ASP A 47 10.61 -21.39 -1.20
N ARG A 48 11.26 -22.26 -1.95
CA ARG A 48 10.60 -23.40 -2.60
C ARG A 48 10.04 -24.39 -1.58
N GLU A 49 10.75 -24.61 -0.46
CA GLU A 49 10.27 -25.51 0.60
C GLU A 49 9.03 -24.96 1.32
N PHE A 50 8.88 -23.63 1.41
CA PHE A 50 7.71 -22.98 1.98
C PHE A 50 6.60 -22.70 0.95
N GLY A 51 6.85 -23.01 -0.32
CA GLY A 51 5.90 -22.84 -1.42
C GLY A 51 5.75 -21.39 -1.87
N TYR A 52 6.76 -20.55 -1.67
CA TYR A 52 6.81 -19.20 -2.23
C TYR A 52 7.29 -19.23 -3.68
N PRO A 53 6.80 -18.33 -4.55
CA PRO A 53 7.31 -18.18 -5.91
C PRO A 53 8.75 -17.65 -5.90
N GLU A 54 9.63 -18.20 -6.74
CA GLU A 54 11.04 -17.78 -6.85
C GLU A 54 11.19 -16.44 -7.59
N ASN A 55 10.32 -16.17 -8.56
CA ASN A 55 10.29 -14.92 -9.30
C ASN A 55 8.89 -14.33 -9.23
N LEU A 56 8.79 -13.08 -8.77
CA LEU A 56 7.52 -12.38 -8.65
C LEU A 56 7.23 -11.58 -9.91
N THR A 57 5.98 -11.65 -10.36
CA THR A 57 5.49 -10.93 -11.54
C THR A 57 4.38 -9.95 -11.16
N PHE A 58 4.08 -8.99 -12.04
CA PHE A 58 2.95 -8.08 -11.85
C PHE A 58 1.62 -8.83 -11.59
N SER A 59 1.38 -9.96 -12.25
CA SER A 59 0.17 -10.76 -12.07
C SER A 59 -0.02 -11.22 -10.62
N ASP A 60 1.09 -11.51 -9.92
CA ASP A 60 1.08 -11.96 -8.55
C ASP A 60 0.69 -10.81 -7.61
N TYR A 61 1.28 -9.62 -7.79
CA TYR A 61 0.93 -8.42 -7.03
C TYR A 61 -0.52 -7.99 -7.28
N TYR A 62 -0.98 -8.03 -8.53
CA TYR A 62 -2.34 -7.66 -8.88
C TYR A 62 -3.38 -8.59 -8.25
N LYS A 63 -3.16 -9.91 -8.30
CA LYS A 63 -4.04 -10.90 -7.63
C LYS A 63 -4.07 -10.68 -6.12
N LEU A 64 -2.93 -10.38 -5.53
CA LEU A 64 -2.80 -10.12 -4.11
C LEU A 64 -3.57 -8.85 -3.73
N TYR A 65 -3.36 -7.74 -4.43
CA TYR A 65 -4.12 -6.50 -4.23
C TYR A 65 -5.64 -6.69 -4.39
N LYS A 66 -6.10 -7.54 -5.32
CA LYS A 66 -7.53 -7.78 -5.53
C LYS A 66 -8.18 -8.65 -4.45
N ARG A 67 -7.45 -9.60 -3.86
CA ARG A 67 -8.02 -10.65 -2.99
C ARG A 67 -7.62 -10.53 -1.52
N ASN A 68 -6.45 -9.97 -1.22
CA ASN A 68 -5.92 -9.87 0.13
C ASN A 68 -6.28 -8.51 0.75
N SER A 69 -6.94 -8.56 1.91
CA SER A 69 -7.40 -7.38 2.63
C SER A 69 -6.26 -6.51 3.18
N ALA A 70 -5.15 -7.11 3.61
CA ALA A 70 -3.98 -6.39 4.11
C ALA A 70 -3.27 -5.64 2.97
N ALA A 71 -3.07 -6.33 1.83
CA ALA A 71 -2.45 -5.73 0.65
C ALA A 71 -3.26 -4.53 0.13
N ARG A 72 -4.58 -4.71 -0.03
CA ARG A 72 -5.46 -3.61 -0.45
C ARG A 72 -5.52 -2.51 0.60
N GLY A 73 -5.64 -2.86 1.87
CA GLY A 73 -5.70 -1.92 2.97
C GLY A 73 -4.43 -1.08 3.14
N PHE A 74 -3.27 -1.61 2.74
CA PHE A 74 -2.01 -0.86 2.66
C PHE A 74 -2.04 0.14 1.50
N VAL A 75 -2.27 -0.35 0.28
CA VAL A 75 -2.24 0.47 -0.96
C VAL A 75 -3.21 1.65 -0.88
N GLU A 76 -4.46 1.36 -0.51
CA GLU A 76 -5.51 2.40 -0.43
C GLU A 76 -5.16 3.43 0.64
N ARG A 77 -4.75 3.01 1.84
CA ARG A 77 -4.40 3.93 2.92
C ARG A 77 -3.22 4.82 2.55
N LEU A 78 -2.13 4.24 2.03
CA LEU A 78 -0.94 5.00 1.64
C LEU A 78 -1.26 6.05 0.58
N SER A 79 -2.11 5.71 -0.39
CA SER A 79 -2.62 6.68 -1.36
C SER A 79 -3.50 7.73 -0.68
N ASP A 80 -4.46 7.33 0.14
CA ASP A 80 -5.43 8.25 0.75
C ASP A 80 -4.76 9.29 1.64
N ILE A 81 -3.76 8.92 2.47
CA ILE A 81 -3.00 9.90 3.28
C ILE A 81 -2.23 10.89 2.42
N CYS A 82 -1.71 10.45 1.27
CA CYS A 82 -0.97 11.32 0.36
C CYS A 82 -1.87 12.31 -0.37
N TRP A 83 -3.13 11.96 -0.62
CA TRP A 83 -4.07 12.74 -1.43
C TRP A 83 -5.25 13.31 -0.63
N ILE A 84 -5.12 13.44 0.71
CA ILE A 84 -6.10 14.17 1.54
C ILE A 84 -6.33 15.60 1.03
N ASP A 85 -5.26 16.23 0.55
CA ASP A 85 -5.23 17.57 0.02
C ASP A 85 -4.26 17.66 -1.16
N TYR A 86 -4.45 18.67 -2.00
CA TYR A 86 -3.65 18.91 -3.19
C TYR A 86 -2.64 20.01 -2.94
N PRO A 87 -1.44 19.94 -3.58
CA PRO A 87 -0.45 20.97 -3.44
C PRO A 87 -0.91 22.25 -4.12
N LYS A 88 -0.49 23.39 -3.56
CA LYS A 88 -0.60 24.68 -4.25
C LYS A 88 0.56 24.83 -5.22
N PHE A 89 0.25 25.19 -6.46
CA PHE A 89 1.24 25.57 -7.46
C PHE A 89 1.71 26.99 -7.20
N ILE A 90 3.03 27.20 -7.19
CA ILE A 90 3.66 28.51 -6.98
C ILE A 90 4.67 28.71 -8.12
N ASP A 91 4.56 29.84 -8.82
CA ASP A 91 5.54 30.28 -9.83
C ASP A 91 6.55 31.24 -9.18
N GLY A 92 7.64 30.69 -8.62
CA GLY A 92 8.64 31.42 -7.85
C GLY A 92 9.06 30.74 -6.54
N ASP A 93 9.68 31.52 -5.64
CA ASP A 93 10.06 31.07 -4.29
C ASP A 93 8.84 31.09 -3.34
N ILE A 94 8.82 30.15 -2.39
CA ILE A 94 7.81 30.03 -1.33
C ILE A 94 7.70 31.31 -0.50
N ARG A 95 8.79 32.09 -0.43
CA ARG A 95 8.88 33.33 0.35
C ARG A 95 8.22 34.52 -0.31
N GLU A 96 8.02 34.49 -1.62
CA GLU A 96 7.41 35.57 -2.41
C GLU A 96 5.90 35.34 -2.58
N GLN A 97 5.24 34.81 -1.56
CA GLN A 97 3.79 34.63 -1.59
C GLN A 97 3.08 35.97 -1.47
N ASP A 98 2.47 36.42 -2.57
CA ASP A 98 1.37 37.37 -2.52
C ASP A 98 0.10 36.60 -2.14
N THR A 99 -0.76 37.14 -1.27
CA THR A 99 -1.98 36.46 -0.77
C THR A 99 -2.96 36.09 -1.91
N LYS A 100 -2.75 36.64 -3.11
CA LYS A 100 -3.56 36.41 -4.31
C LYS A 100 -2.83 35.51 -5.30
N LEU A 101 -3.48 34.42 -5.71
CA LEU A 101 -3.00 33.53 -6.77
C LEU A 101 -2.75 34.32 -8.05
N THR A 102 -1.61 34.07 -8.70
CA THR A 102 -1.33 34.65 -10.02
C THR A 102 -2.28 34.05 -11.08
N ALA A 103 -2.44 34.75 -12.22
CA ALA A 103 -3.28 34.25 -13.31
C ALA A 103 -2.81 32.87 -13.82
N TRP A 104 -1.49 32.63 -13.83
CA TRP A 104 -0.90 31.35 -14.22
C TRP A 104 -1.25 30.25 -13.20
N GLU A 105 -1.03 30.51 -11.90
CA GLU A 105 -1.32 29.55 -10.83
C GLU A 105 -2.79 29.14 -10.81
N LYS A 106 -3.69 30.10 -11.06
CA LYS A 106 -5.12 29.83 -11.17
C LYS A 106 -5.45 28.88 -12.33
N ILE A 107 -4.92 29.15 -13.52
CA ILE A 107 -5.14 28.31 -14.71
C ILE A 107 -4.66 26.87 -14.48
N VAL A 108 -3.47 26.70 -13.89
CA VAL A 108 -2.91 25.38 -13.60
C VAL A 108 -3.74 24.67 -12.53
N THR A 109 -4.10 25.37 -11.45
CA THR A 109 -4.92 24.81 -10.38
C THR A 109 -6.29 24.34 -10.90
N ASP A 110 -6.96 25.16 -11.72
CA ASP A 110 -8.25 24.83 -12.32
C ASP A 110 -8.13 23.60 -13.25
N LEU A 111 -7.08 23.53 -14.09
CA LEU A 111 -6.82 22.39 -14.97
C LEU A 111 -6.66 21.07 -14.18
N PHE A 112 -5.88 21.11 -13.10
CA PHE A 112 -5.62 19.94 -12.27
C PHE A 112 -6.88 19.46 -11.54
N ASN A 113 -7.63 20.40 -10.97
CA ASN A 113 -8.88 20.14 -10.26
C ASN A 113 -9.95 19.53 -11.15
N ASP A 114 -10.09 20.00 -12.39
CA ASP A 114 -11.16 19.54 -13.28
C ASP A 114 -10.86 18.19 -13.95
N LYS A 115 -9.59 17.88 -14.24
CA LYS A 115 -9.25 16.75 -15.13
C LYS A 115 -8.17 15.79 -14.66
N LEU A 116 -7.22 16.24 -13.84
CA LEU A 116 -5.97 15.51 -13.67
C LEU A 116 -5.95 14.68 -12.37
N TRP A 117 -6.43 15.23 -11.25
CA TRP A 117 -6.24 14.58 -9.93
C TRP A 117 -6.79 13.17 -9.87
N ALA A 118 -8.02 12.94 -10.30
CA ALA A 118 -8.62 11.60 -10.25
C ALA A 118 -7.79 10.55 -11.01
N SER A 119 -7.21 10.92 -12.15
CA SER A 119 -6.39 10.01 -12.95
C SER A 119 -4.99 9.83 -12.37
N ILE A 120 -4.42 10.88 -11.77
CA ILE A 120 -3.12 10.83 -11.09
C ILE A 120 -3.21 9.93 -9.86
N ILE A 121 -4.25 10.08 -9.03
CA ILE A 121 -4.47 9.23 -7.84
C ILE A 121 -4.64 7.77 -8.26
N GLU A 122 -5.41 7.50 -9.31
CA GLU A 122 -5.57 6.14 -9.84
C GLU A 122 -4.27 5.57 -10.40
N ALA A 123 -3.45 6.38 -11.08
CA ALA A 123 -2.13 5.95 -11.54
C ALA A 123 -1.17 5.69 -10.36
N ASP A 124 -1.23 6.52 -9.32
CA ASP A 124 -0.44 6.39 -8.10
C ASP A 124 -0.73 5.06 -7.39
N LYS A 125 -2.02 4.73 -7.20
CA LYS A 125 -2.45 3.44 -6.64
C LYS A 125 -1.92 2.25 -7.45
N ARG A 126 -1.93 2.35 -8.78
CA ARG A 126 -1.40 1.31 -9.67
C ARG A 126 0.11 1.19 -9.57
N GLY A 127 0.82 2.31 -9.38
CA GLY A 127 2.27 2.36 -9.23
C GLY A 127 2.75 1.80 -7.89
N ILE A 128 1.93 1.87 -6.83
CA ILE A 128 2.23 1.18 -5.56
C ILE A 128 2.13 -0.35 -5.72
N VAL A 129 1.18 -0.83 -6.53
CA VAL A 129 0.94 -2.27 -6.75
C VAL A 129 1.92 -2.87 -7.75
N GLY A 130 2.12 -2.22 -8.90
CA GLY A 130 3.07 -2.65 -9.91
C GLY A 130 4.48 -2.12 -9.63
N ARG A 131 5.41 -2.43 -10.53
CA ARG A 131 6.75 -1.83 -10.56
C ARG A 131 6.71 -0.38 -11.04
N TYR A 132 5.75 -0.08 -11.91
CA TYR A 132 5.43 1.25 -12.39
C TYR A 132 3.95 1.34 -12.77
N ALA A 133 3.49 2.57 -13.00
CA ALA A 133 2.21 2.84 -13.65
C ALA A 133 2.38 3.87 -14.76
N GLY A 134 1.55 3.75 -15.79
CA GLY A 134 1.54 4.70 -16.89
C GLY A 134 0.44 5.74 -16.74
N LEU A 135 0.74 6.99 -17.05
CA LEU A 135 -0.24 8.06 -17.23
C LEU A 135 -0.25 8.45 -18.72
N ILE A 136 -1.29 8.04 -19.42
CA ILE A 136 -1.43 8.31 -20.85
C ILE A 136 -2.31 9.55 -21.03
N ILE A 137 -1.79 10.55 -21.73
CA ILE A 137 -2.46 11.83 -21.96
C ILE A 137 -3.06 11.85 -23.36
N GLN A 138 -4.39 11.89 -23.44
CA GLN A 138 -5.10 12.10 -24.69
C GLN A 138 -5.22 13.59 -24.99
N LEU A 139 -4.43 14.07 -25.95
CA LEU A 139 -4.40 15.46 -26.39
C LEU A 139 -5.28 15.68 -27.62
N ARG A 140 -5.84 16.88 -27.76
CA ARG A 140 -6.66 17.32 -28.90
C ARG A 140 -5.80 17.92 -30.01
N ASP A 141 -4.75 17.22 -30.42
CA ASP A 141 -3.80 17.72 -31.43
C ASP A 141 -4.13 17.28 -32.86
N GLY A 142 -5.13 16.40 -33.01
CA GLY A 142 -5.58 15.91 -34.32
C GLY A 142 -4.65 14.91 -34.98
N LYS A 143 -3.56 14.51 -34.29
CA LYS A 143 -2.60 13.50 -34.75
C LYS A 143 -2.93 12.11 -34.22
N LYS A 144 -2.25 11.11 -34.76
CA LYS A 144 -2.32 9.73 -34.26
C LYS A 144 -1.47 9.58 -32.99
N TRP A 145 -1.71 8.48 -32.27
CA TRP A 145 -1.06 8.17 -30.99
C TRP A 145 0.45 7.89 -31.12
N ASP A 146 0.87 7.33 -32.26
CA ASP A 146 2.24 6.99 -32.60
C ASP A 146 3.05 8.18 -33.13
N GLU A 147 2.40 9.33 -33.35
CA GLU A 147 3.06 10.53 -33.84
C GLU A 147 3.37 11.51 -32.69
N PRO A 148 4.51 12.23 -32.78
CA PRO A 148 4.86 13.28 -31.82
C PRO A 148 3.83 14.39 -31.84
N VAL A 149 3.59 14.98 -30.67
CA VAL A 149 2.49 15.93 -30.45
C VAL A 149 2.67 17.19 -31.29
N ASP A 150 1.58 17.71 -31.86
CA ASP A 150 1.62 19.02 -32.53
C ASP A 150 1.52 20.18 -31.54
N VAL A 151 2.69 20.69 -31.14
CA VAL A 151 2.86 21.79 -30.22
C VAL A 151 2.20 23.10 -30.72
N ASN A 152 2.06 23.31 -32.03
CA ASN A 152 1.43 24.51 -32.59
C ASN A 152 -0.10 24.48 -32.49
N VAL A 153 -0.69 23.29 -32.57
CA VAL A 153 -2.12 23.10 -32.30
C VAL A 153 -2.40 23.27 -30.81
N MET A 154 -1.57 22.70 -29.95
CA MET A 154 -1.69 22.82 -28.49
C MET A 154 -1.64 24.27 -28.01
N ASN A 155 -0.68 25.05 -28.51
CA ASN A 155 -0.53 26.45 -28.12
C ASN A 155 -1.73 27.36 -28.50
N ARG A 156 -2.63 26.90 -29.37
CA ARG A 156 -3.84 27.66 -29.78
C ARG A 156 -5.07 27.31 -28.96
N LEU A 157 -5.06 26.21 -28.22
CA LEU A 157 -6.18 25.74 -27.43
C LEU A 157 -6.08 26.29 -26.00
N ASN A 158 -7.23 26.44 -25.36
CA ASN A 158 -7.23 26.64 -23.91
C ASN A 158 -6.69 25.37 -23.22
N PRO A 159 -5.95 25.47 -22.11
CA PRO A 159 -5.36 24.32 -21.43
C PRO A 159 -6.38 23.23 -21.10
N ILE A 160 -7.59 23.63 -20.69
CA ILE A 160 -8.69 22.71 -20.38
C ILE A 160 -9.21 21.99 -21.62
N ASP A 161 -9.20 22.61 -22.80
CA ASP A 161 -9.67 22.04 -24.06
C ASP A 161 -8.61 21.18 -24.76
N ALA A 162 -7.33 21.41 -24.45
CA ALA A 162 -6.22 20.66 -24.99
C ALA A 162 -6.20 19.20 -24.50
N ILE A 163 -6.55 18.97 -23.23
CA ILE A 163 -6.60 17.63 -22.63
C ILE A 163 -8.00 17.05 -22.75
N VAL A 164 -8.15 16.00 -23.57
CA VAL A 164 -9.43 15.29 -23.73
C VAL A 164 -9.67 14.39 -22.52
N LYS A 165 -8.69 13.54 -22.21
CA LYS A 165 -8.78 12.54 -21.14
C LYS A 165 -7.39 12.12 -20.70
N ILE A 166 -7.27 11.74 -19.44
CA ILE A 166 -6.12 11.00 -18.93
C ILE A 166 -6.53 9.57 -18.64
N ILE A 167 -5.67 8.63 -19.06
CA ILE A 167 -5.89 7.20 -18.91
C ILE A 167 -4.77 6.66 -18.01
N PRO A 168 -5.08 6.35 -16.74
CA PRO A 168 -4.15 5.58 -15.92
C PRO A 168 -4.06 4.16 -16.49
N ALA A 169 -2.85 3.64 -16.62
CA ALA A 169 -2.53 2.32 -17.13
C ALA A 169 -1.73 1.55 -16.09
N TRP A 170 -2.02 0.26 -15.97
CA TRP A 170 -1.20 -0.67 -15.18
C TRP A 170 0.08 -1.06 -15.94
N GLU A 171 1.07 -1.59 -15.23
CA GLU A 171 2.30 -2.17 -15.79
C GLU A 171 2.02 -3.12 -16.98
N GLU A 172 1.14 -4.12 -16.81
CA GLU A 172 0.84 -5.07 -17.90
C GLU A 172 0.07 -4.44 -19.08
N GLN A 173 -0.51 -3.24 -18.91
CA GLN A 173 -1.18 -2.54 -20.00
C GLN A 173 -0.22 -1.71 -20.84
N LEU A 174 0.92 -1.27 -20.30
CA LEU A 174 1.82 -0.34 -20.97
C LEU A 174 3.23 -0.89 -20.96
N THR A 175 3.77 -1.27 -22.12
CA THR A 175 5.10 -1.88 -22.24
C THR A 175 5.96 -1.09 -23.21
N ALA A 176 7.27 -1.03 -22.99
CA ALA A 176 8.22 -0.46 -23.94
C ALA A 176 8.40 -1.43 -25.12
N CYS A 177 8.34 -0.91 -26.36
CA CYS A 177 8.52 -1.72 -27.56
C CYS A 177 9.78 -1.38 -28.36
N GLU A 178 10.11 -0.09 -28.45
CA GLU A 178 11.26 0.37 -29.22
C GLU A 178 12.12 1.27 -28.32
N TRP A 179 13.43 1.12 -28.45
CA TRP A 179 14.44 1.84 -27.67
C TRP A 179 15.37 2.58 -28.61
N ASN A 180 15.86 3.74 -28.16
CA ASN A 180 16.89 4.48 -28.88
C ASN A 180 18.25 3.80 -28.68
N ASN A 181 18.78 3.21 -29.75
CA ASN A 181 20.06 2.51 -29.74
C ASN A 181 21.21 3.37 -30.31
N ASP A 182 20.96 4.65 -30.64
CA ASP A 182 21.99 5.54 -31.16
C ASP A 182 22.81 6.14 -30.01
N GLU A 183 24.04 5.67 -29.82
CA GLU A 183 24.97 6.14 -28.78
C GLU A 183 25.33 7.63 -28.91
N SER A 184 25.08 8.24 -30.08
CA SER A 184 25.38 9.65 -30.33
C SER A 184 24.24 10.60 -29.94
N ASP A 185 23.05 10.07 -29.64
CA ASP A 185 21.88 10.83 -29.22
C ASP A 185 21.88 11.03 -27.69
N GLU A 186 21.51 12.23 -27.23
CA GLU A 186 21.33 12.53 -25.80
C GLU A 186 20.26 11.62 -25.16
N ASN A 187 19.32 11.10 -25.97
CA ASN A 187 18.26 10.19 -25.54
C ASN A 187 18.63 8.70 -25.72
N TYR A 188 19.93 8.37 -25.83
CA TYR A 188 20.38 6.98 -25.88
C TYR A 188 19.84 6.17 -24.70
N GLY A 189 19.32 4.97 -24.98
CA GLY A 189 18.74 4.09 -23.98
C GLY A 189 17.35 4.51 -23.48
N GLN A 190 16.73 5.55 -24.05
CA GLN A 190 15.33 5.91 -23.75
C GLN A 190 14.35 5.21 -24.70
N VAL A 191 13.11 5.02 -24.23
CA VAL A 191 12.03 4.40 -25.00
C VAL A 191 11.53 5.35 -26.10
N THR A 192 11.52 4.90 -27.35
CA THR A 192 11.01 5.67 -28.49
C THR A 192 9.55 5.37 -28.79
N MET A 193 9.06 4.17 -28.46
CA MET A 193 7.64 3.80 -28.60
C MET A 193 7.18 2.89 -27.48
N TYR A 194 5.99 3.21 -26.95
CA TYR A 194 5.28 2.36 -26.01
C TYR A 194 4.12 1.64 -26.68
N GLN A 195 3.77 0.48 -26.15
CA GLN A 195 2.64 -0.33 -26.57
C GLN A 195 1.61 -0.38 -25.45
N PHE A 196 0.42 0.14 -25.75
CA PHE A 196 -0.71 0.15 -24.84
C PHE A 196 -1.75 -0.89 -25.25
N ASN A 197 -2.05 -1.81 -24.35
CA ASN A 197 -3.03 -2.87 -24.51
C ASN A 197 -4.22 -2.62 -23.57
N GLU A 198 -5.33 -2.10 -24.11
CA GLU A 198 -6.49 -1.67 -23.31
C GLU A 198 -7.14 -2.83 -22.52
N THR A 199 -7.01 -4.07 -22.99
CA THR A 199 -7.72 -5.25 -22.49
C THR A 199 -6.88 -6.21 -21.66
N SER A 200 -5.58 -5.95 -21.42
CA SER A 200 -4.70 -6.96 -20.81
C SER A 200 -5.06 -7.33 -19.37
N ILE A 201 -5.87 -6.51 -18.67
CA ILE A 201 -6.24 -6.74 -17.27
C ILE A 201 -7.74 -7.00 -17.14
N GLY A 202 -8.08 -8.25 -16.80
CA GLY A 202 -9.32 -8.60 -16.11
C GLY A 202 -10.65 -8.49 -16.87
N ASN A 203 -10.66 -8.29 -18.20
CA ASN A 203 -11.92 -8.17 -18.94
C ASN A 203 -12.26 -9.37 -19.83
N ASN A 204 -13.25 -10.14 -19.37
CA ASN A 204 -14.10 -11.06 -20.14
C ASN A 204 -15.17 -10.31 -20.98
N SER A 205 -15.02 -9.00 -21.21
CA SER A 205 -16.09 -8.13 -21.73
C SER A 205 -16.37 -8.24 -23.24
N GLY A 206 -15.76 -9.18 -23.96
CA GLY A 206 -15.98 -9.37 -25.40
C GLY A 206 -15.60 -8.15 -26.27
N LYS A 207 -14.94 -7.13 -25.71
CA LYS A 207 -14.41 -6.00 -26.47
C LYS A 207 -13.17 -6.47 -27.24
N PRO A 208 -12.99 -6.07 -28.51
CA PRO A 208 -11.79 -6.41 -29.26
C PRO A 208 -10.54 -5.96 -28.50
N ASN A 209 -9.47 -6.74 -28.56
CA ASN A 209 -8.17 -6.35 -28.03
C ASN A 209 -7.67 -5.16 -28.84
N LEU A 210 -7.88 -3.94 -28.34
CA LEU A 210 -7.28 -2.74 -28.91
C LEU A 210 -5.87 -2.59 -28.35
N SER A 211 -4.92 -2.82 -29.23
CA SER A 211 -3.48 -2.61 -29.02
C SER A 211 -3.07 -1.37 -29.83
N ARG A 212 -2.46 -0.38 -29.19
CA ARG A 212 -2.03 0.87 -29.83
C ARG A 212 -0.60 1.23 -29.46
N ARG A 213 0.18 1.68 -30.46
CA ARG A 213 1.47 2.31 -30.22
C ARG A 213 1.28 3.76 -29.83
N ILE A 214 2.06 4.22 -28.86
CA ILE A 214 1.98 5.57 -28.31
C ILE A 214 3.39 6.15 -28.22
N HIS A 215 3.52 7.38 -28.71
CA HIS A 215 4.76 8.15 -28.62
C HIS A 215 5.04 8.59 -27.17
N PRO A 216 6.31 8.59 -26.70
CA PRO A 216 6.70 8.95 -25.34
C PRO A 216 6.18 10.33 -24.88
N ASP A 217 6.05 11.30 -25.78
CA ASP A 217 5.48 12.63 -25.47
C ASP A 217 4.14 12.60 -24.73
N ARG A 218 3.32 11.57 -24.99
CA ARG A 218 1.96 11.42 -24.46
C ARG A 218 1.90 10.55 -23.20
N ILE A 219 3.05 10.11 -22.69
CA ILE A 219 3.15 9.15 -21.58
C ILE A 219 4.03 9.73 -20.50
N ILE A 220 3.61 9.55 -19.25
CA ILE A 220 4.46 9.73 -18.09
C ILE A 220 4.45 8.42 -17.31
N ILE A 221 5.64 7.93 -16.93
CA ILE A 221 5.77 6.70 -16.15
C ILE A 221 6.00 7.08 -14.69
N LEU A 222 5.10 6.61 -13.83
CA LEU A 222 5.18 6.73 -12.38
C LEU A 222 5.95 5.55 -11.83
N ASN A 223 7.08 5.82 -11.19
CA ASN A 223 7.88 4.81 -10.50
C ASN A 223 8.41 5.43 -9.19
N GLU A 224 7.97 4.89 -8.05
CA GLU A 224 8.35 5.43 -6.73
C GLU A 224 9.71 4.91 -6.25
N THR A 225 10.05 3.67 -6.61
CA THR A 225 11.26 3.00 -6.10
C THR A 225 12.49 3.30 -6.97
N SER A 226 12.30 3.91 -8.13
CA SER A 226 13.35 4.29 -9.06
C SER A 226 13.19 5.71 -9.61
N VAL A 227 14.01 6.06 -10.59
CA VAL A 227 13.93 7.33 -11.32
C VAL A 227 12.62 7.40 -12.09
N ILE A 228 11.90 8.51 -11.94
CA ILE A 228 10.66 8.79 -12.70
C ILE A 228 10.96 8.73 -14.20
N ASN A 229 10.01 8.22 -14.99
CA ASN A 229 10.18 7.92 -16.42
C ASN A 229 11.11 6.75 -16.77
N SER A 230 11.56 5.94 -15.79
CA SER A 230 12.20 4.64 -16.05
C SER A 230 11.23 3.47 -15.84
N ILE A 231 11.17 2.57 -16.83
CA ILE A 231 10.32 1.37 -16.82
C ILE A 231 11.06 0.13 -16.32
N ASP A 232 12.40 0.08 -16.46
CA ASP A 232 13.20 -1.13 -16.24
C ASP A 232 13.58 -1.36 -14.77
N ASP A 233 13.77 -0.27 -14.02
CA ASP A 233 14.36 -0.32 -12.68
C ASP A 233 13.32 -0.25 -11.55
N GLY A 234 12.03 -0.40 -11.86
CA GLY A 234 10.96 -0.32 -10.86
C GLY A 234 10.81 -1.56 -9.99
N GLU A 235 10.51 -1.34 -8.71
CA GLU A 235 10.16 -2.40 -7.76
C GLU A 235 8.79 -2.11 -7.15
N SER A 236 7.98 -3.16 -6.99
CA SER A 236 6.67 -3.03 -6.33
C SER A 236 6.83 -2.90 -4.83
N GLN A 237 6.04 -2.04 -4.18
CA GLN A 237 6.04 -1.95 -2.70
C GLN A 237 5.48 -3.21 -2.04
N LEU A 238 4.78 -4.07 -2.78
CA LEU A 238 4.27 -5.35 -2.30
C LEU A 238 5.29 -6.49 -2.43
N GLU A 239 6.42 -6.26 -3.10
CA GLU A 239 7.43 -7.29 -3.38
C GLU A 239 8.06 -7.86 -2.11
N VAL A 240 8.57 -6.99 -1.24
CA VAL A 240 9.24 -7.38 0.00
C VAL A 240 8.28 -8.08 0.98
N GLY A 241 7.04 -7.59 1.06
CA GLY A 241 6.00 -8.14 1.94
C GLY A 241 5.20 -9.30 1.34
N TYR A 242 5.54 -9.78 0.13
CA TYR A 242 4.73 -10.75 -0.59
C TYR A 242 4.58 -12.07 0.19
N ASN A 243 5.70 -12.62 0.69
CA ASN A 243 5.71 -13.89 1.41
C ASN A 243 4.92 -13.81 2.72
N ASP A 244 5.02 -12.69 3.44
CA ASP A 244 4.25 -12.44 4.66
C ASP A 244 2.74 -12.43 4.38
N LEU A 245 2.32 -11.80 3.28
CA LEU A 245 0.92 -11.79 2.86
C LEU A 245 0.41 -13.18 2.44
N ILE A 246 1.25 -13.99 1.80
CA ILE A 246 0.94 -15.39 1.50
C ILE A 246 0.77 -16.19 2.80
N ASP A 247 1.65 -16.01 3.79
CA ASP A 247 1.56 -16.73 5.04
C ASP A 247 0.32 -16.34 5.86
N MET A 248 -0.03 -15.07 5.87
CA MET A 248 -1.31 -14.63 6.44
C MET A 248 -2.50 -15.36 5.79
N MET A 249 -2.48 -15.57 4.47
CA MET A 249 -3.50 -16.34 3.77
C MET A 249 -3.44 -17.83 4.11
N LYS A 250 -2.25 -18.41 4.27
CA LYS A 250 -2.08 -19.82 4.70
C LYS A 250 -2.63 -20.03 6.11
N TYR A 251 -2.36 -19.12 7.05
CA TYR A 251 -2.92 -19.19 8.40
C TYR A 251 -4.44 -19.03 8.41
N SER A 252 -4.96 -18.01 7.75
CA SER A 252 -6.41 -17.75 7.72
C SER A 252 -7.17 -18.85 6.96
N GLY A 253 -6.75 -19.16 5.74
CA GLY A 253 -7.39 -20.18 4.90
C GLY A 253 -7.20 -21.59 5.43
N GLY A 254 -5.98 -21.92 5.91
CA GLY A 254 -5.69 -23.22 6.51
C GLY A 254 -6.46 -23.46 7.81
N SER A 255 -6.63 -22.42 8.64
CA SER A 255 -7.46 -22.51 9.83
C SER A 255 -8.94 -22.68 9.49
N ALA A 256 -9.49 -21.86 8.58
CA ALA A 256 -10.88 -21.97 8.15
C ALA A 256 -11.19 -23.34 7.53
N GLU A 257 -10.32 -23.84 6.67
CA GLU A 257 -10.41 -25.18 6.09
C GLU A 257 -10.27 -26.27 7.17
N GLY A 258 -9.39 -26.06 8.14
CA GLY A 258 -9.22 -26.94 9.30
C GLY A 258 -10.50 -27.04 10.15
N PHE A 259 -11.16 -25.92 10.42
CA PHE A 259 -12.45 -25.88 11.09
C PHE A 259 -13.53 -26.63 10.29
N LEU A 260 -13.58 -26.44 8.97
CA LEU A 260 -14.52 -27.14 8.09
C LEU A 260 -14.24 -28.66 8.06
N LYS A 261 -12.97 -29.06 8.01
CA LYS A 261 -12.55 -30.46 8.03
C LYS A 261 -12.78 -31.15 9.36
N ASN A 262 -12.68 -30.43 10.48
CA ASN A 262 -13.03 -30.98 11.78
C ASN A 262 -14.55 -31.03 11.99
N ALA A 263 -15.30 -30.09 11.42
CA ALA A 263 -16.76 -30.12 11.43
C ALA A 263 -17.32 -31.26 10.56
N SER A 264 -16.69 -31.55 9.42
CA SER A 264 -16.96 -32.74 8.63
C SER A 264 -16.40 -33.97 9.34
N ARG A 265 -17.28 -34.83 9.82
CA ARG A 265 -16.92 -35.98 10.64
C ARG A 265 -16.24 -37.01 9.75
N GLN A 266 -14.96 -37.24 9.99
CA GLN A 266 -14.29 -38.44 9.53
C GLN A 266 -14.58 -39.57 10.52
N VAL A 267 -15.18 -40.64 10.03
CA VAL A 267 -15.55 -41.80 10.84
C VAL A 267 -14.57 -42.92 10.53
N HIS A 268 -13.85 -43.35 11.55
CA HIS A 268 -13.07 -44.57 11.53
C HIS A 268 -13.93 -45.73 12.05
N VAL A 269 -14.15 -46.75 11.24
CA VAL A 269 -14.96 -47.92 11.62
C VAL A 269 -14.05 -49.11 11.87
N ASN A 270 -14.01 -49.57 13.12
CA ASN A 270 -13.29 -50.77 13.54
C ASN A 270 -14.27 -51.95 13.61
N TYR A 271 -13.98 -53.02 12.90
CA TYR A 271 -14.73 -54.28 13.00
C TYR A 271 -14.06 -55.22 13.99
N ASP A 272 -14.85 -55.85 14.86
CA ASP A 272 -14.35 -56.85 15.80
C ASP A 272 -13.99 -58.15 15.05
N ALA A 273 -13.02 -58.91 15.58
CA ALA A 273 -12.49 -60.12 14.93
C ALA A 273 -13.53 -61.23 14.74
N ASP A 274 -14.61 -61.22 15.51
CA ASP A 274 -15.72 -62.18 15.46
C ASP A 274 -16.85 -61.74 14.49
N THR A 275 -16.67 -60.63 13.76
CA THR A 275 -17.69 -60.14 12.82
C THR A 275 -17.71 -60.98 11.55
N ASP A 276 -18.85 -61.60 11.23
CA ASP A 276 -19.05 -62.32 9.97
C ASP A 276 -19.22 -61.33 8.79
N MET A 277 -18.12 -61.13 8.05
CA MET A 277 -18.09 -60.24 6.88
C MET A 277 -18.98 -60.73 5.73
N ASP A 278 -19.24 -62.05 5.62
CA ASP A 278 -20.08 -62.63 4.56
C ASP A 278 -21.58 -62.41 4.85
N GLU A 279 -21.98 -62.32 6.11
CA GLU A 279 -23.33 -61.92 6.50
C GLU A 279 -23.57 -60.42 6.28
N LEU A 280 -22.58 -59.58 6.60
CA LEU A 280 -22.62 -58.14 6.35
C LEU A 280 -22.76 -57.83 4.85
N GLU A 281 -22.00 -58.52 4.00
CA GLU A 281 -22.08 -58.35 2.54
C GLU A 281 -23.46 -58.74 1.99
N ARG A 282 -24.06 -59.83 2.50
CA ARG A 282 -25.41 -60.27 2.09
C ARG A 282 -26.49 -59.25 2.45
N GLU A 283 -26.42 -58.66 3.64
CA GLU A 283 -27.37 -57.63 4.09
C GLU A 283 -27.21 -56.32 3.31
N LEU A 284 -25.98 -55.94 2.94
CA LEU A 284 -25.70 -54.74 2.14
C LEU A 284 -26.16 -54.88 0.69
N ARG A 285 -25.98 -56.05 0.09
CA ARG A 285 -26.53 -56.38 -1.24
C ARG A 285 -28.07 -56.37 -1.24
N ARG A 286 -28.71 -56.85 -0.17
CA ARG A 286 -30.18 -56.79 0.01
C ARG A 286 -30.71 -55.35 0.03
N ARG A 287 -29.91 -54.40 0.53
CA ARG A 287 -30.24 -52.96 0.55
C ARG A 287 -29.88 -52.21 -0.74
N GLY A 288 -29.40 -52.92 -1.77
CA GLY A 288 -29.12 -52.36 -3.08
C GLY A 288 -27.74 -51.72 -3.25
N PHE A 289 -26.78 -52.05 -2.38
CA PHE A 289 -25.38 -51.64 -2.52
C PHE A 289 -24.53 -52.78 -3.10
N GLU A 290 -23.74 -52.51 -4.13
CA GLU A 290 -22.87 -53.52 -4.78
C GLU A 290 -21.66 -53.87 -3.93
N GLN A 291 -21.11 -52.90 -3.20
CA GLN A 291 -19.96 -53.09 -2.31
C GLN A 291 -20.20 -52.47 -0.93
N PRO A 292 -19.67 -53.06 0.15
CA PRO A 292 -19.74 -52.47 1.48
C PRO A 292 -19.13 -51.07 1.60
N ALA A 293 -18.08 -50.79 0.83
CA ALA A 293 -17.44 -49.48 0.79
C ALA A 293 -18.37 -48.37 0.28
N ASP A 294 -19.23 -48.66 -0.69
CA ASP A 294 -20.17 -47.68 -1.26
C ASP A 294 -21.29 -47.34 -0.29
N ALA A 295 -21.76 -48.33 0.48
CA ALA A 295 -22.72 -48.12 1.55
C ALA A 295 -22.12 -47.24 2.67
N LEU A 296 -20.86 -47.51 3.05
CA LEU A 296 -20.14 -46.74 4.06
C LEU A 296 -19.90 -45.29 3.59
N ASN A 297 -19.43 -45.10 2.36
CA ASN A 297 -19.19 -43.78 1.78
C ASN A 297 -20.47 -42.95 1.67
N LYS A 298 -21.60 -43.58 1.28
CA LYS A 298 -22.90 -42.91 1.22
C LYS A 298 -23.42 -42.55 2.61
N GLN A 299 -23.23 -43.40 3.62
CA GLN A 299 -23.60 -43.09 5.01
C GLN A 299 -22.72 -41.98 5.60
N ILE A 300 -21.42 -41.98 5.33
CA ILE A 300 -20.51 -40.89 5.72
C ILE A 300 -20.90 -39.59 5.02
N ALA A 301 -21.29 -39.65 3.74
CA ALA A 301 -21.78 -38.48 3.01
C ALA A 301 -23.10 -37.94 3.59
N LEU A 302 -24.04 -38.81 3.95
CA LEU A 302 -25.31 -38.44 4.60
C LEU A 302 -25.11 -37.87 6.01
N LEU A 303 -24.16 -38.42 6.77
CA LEU A 303 -23.75 -37.91 8.07
C LEU A 303 -23.14 -36.50 7.96
N ASN A 304 -22.35 -36.27 6.91
CA ASN A 304 -21.73 -34.97 6.64
C ASN A 304 -22.67 -33.96 5.97
N SER A 305 -23.78 -34.40 5.36
CA SER A 305 -24.78 -33.52 4.76
C SER A 305 -25.82 -32.98 5.76
N GLY A 306 -25.60 -33.17 7.07
CA GLY A 306 -26.35 -32.48 8.13
C GLY A 306 -27.79 -32.95 8.34
N THR A 307 -28.15 -34.14 7.88
CA THR A 307 -29.43 -34.78 8.22
C THR A 307 -29.19 -35.73 9.39
N ASP A 308 -30.14 -35.90 10.31
CA ASP A 308 -30.11 -36.85 11.45
C ASP A 308 -29.87 -38.30 11.00
N SER A 309 -28.64 -38.58 10.59
CA SER A 309 -28.22 -39.85 10.02
C SER A 309 -27.42 -40.58 11.08
N ALA A 310 -27.98 -41.67 11.57
CA ALA A 310 -27.27 -42.59 12.45
C ALA A 310 -26.44 -43.55 11.60
N LEU A 311 -25.16 -43.67 11.91
CA LEU A 311 -24.31 -44.71 11.35
C LEU A 311 -24.75 -46.06 11.94
N ILE A 312 -25.19 -46.99 11.10
CA ILE A 312 -25.58 -48.33 11.55
C ILE A 312 -24.32 -49.19 11.58
N THR A 313 -23.85 -49.54 12.78
CA THR A 313 -22.70 -50.42 12.95
C THR A 313 -23.13 -51.82 13.37
N ALA A 314 -23.07 -52.79 12.46
CA ALA A 314 -23.34 -54.19 12.77
C ALA A 314 -22.09 -54.84 13.40
N GLY A 315 -21.91 -54.67 14.72
CA GLY A 315 -20.74 -55.20 15.43
C GLY A 315 -19.44 -54.42 15.24
N ALA A 316 -19.53 -53.19 14.71
CA ALA A 316 -18.38 -52.30 14.53
C ALA A 316 -18.41 -51.11 15.50
N THR A 317 -17.24 -50.65 15.93
CA THR A 317 -17.09 -49.43 16.72
C THR A 317 -16.70 -48.28 15.79
N ALA A 318 -17.55 -47.25 15.76
CA ALA A 318 -17.31 -46.05 14.97
C ALA A 318 -16.69 -44.96 15.86
N ASN A 319 -15.42 -44.65 15.60
CA ASN A 319 -14.70 -43.58 16.26
C ASN A 319 -14.66 -42.35 15.35
N ILE A 320 -15.01 -41.19 15.90
CA ILE A 320 -14.87 -39.92 15.19
C ILE A 320 -13.41 -39.50 15.31
N LEU A 321 -12.75 -39.33 14.17
CA LEU A 321 -11.43 -38.72 14.11
C LEU A 321 -11.63 -37.20 14.24
N SER A 322 -11.61 -36.70 15.47
CA SER A 322 -11.63 -35.27 15.73
C SER A 322 -10.20 -34.77 15.95
N VAL A 323 -9.86 -33.66 15.28
CA VAL A 323 -8.61 -32.93 15.52
C VAL A 323 -9.01 -31.59 16.09
N ALA A 324 -8.57 -31.27 17.31
CA ALA A 324 -8.79 -29.95 17.86
C ALA A 324 -8.02 -28.92 17.01
N PRO A 325 -8.70 -28.00 16.30
CA PRO A 325 -8.02 -26.97 15.54
C PRO A 325 -7.26 -26.06 16.51
N ALA A 326 -5.96 -25.85 16.26
CA ALA A 326 -5.15 -24.92 17.02
C ALA A 326 -5.53 -23.46 16.66
N ASP A 327 -5.37 -22.55 17.62
CA ASP A 327 -5.58 -21.12 17.40
C ASP A 327 -4.51 -20.56 16.44
N PRO A 328 -4.89 -20.03 15.25
CA PRO A 328 -3.94 -19.47 14.29
C PRO A 328 -3.45 -18.06 14.65
N SER A 329 -4.01 -17.42 15.68
CA SER A 329 -3.85 -15.97 15.93
C SER A 329 -2.39 -15.53 16.12
N SER A 330 -1.57 -16.33 16.79
CA SER A 330 -0.16 -16.00 17.04
C SER A 330 0.67 -16.02 15.76
N GLY A 331 0.52 -17.05 14.93
CA GLY A 331 1.19 -17.16 13.63
C GLY A 331 0.77 -16.06 12.67
N TRP A 332 -0.54 -15.80 12.60
CA TRP A 332 -1.08 -14.71 11.78
C TRP A 332 -0.54 -13.33 12.20
N SER A 333 -0.45 -13.07 13.50
CA SER A 333 0.04 -11.79 14.02
C SER A 333 1.53 -11.58 13.75
N VAL A 334 2.35 -12.63 13.75
CA VAL A 334 3.78 -12.53 13.39
C VAL A 334 3.94 -12.11 11.93
N SER A 335 3.26 -12.81 11.00
CA SER A 335 3.29 -12.45 9.58
C SER A 335 2.73 -11.04 9.33
N ALA A 336 1.67 -10.65 10.04
CA ALA A 336 1.09 -9.32 9.91
C ALA A 336 2.03 -8.19 10.41
N ASN A 337 2.79 -8.43 11.48
CA ASN A 337 3.81 -7.49 11.95
C ASN A 337 5.01 -7.43 11.00
N SER A 338 5.44 -8.55 10.44
CA SER A 338 6.51 -8.58 9.42
C SER A 338 6.09 -7.80 8.17
N PHE A 339 4.85 -8.00 7.71
CA PHE A 339 4.28 -7.21 6.61
C PHE A 339 4.27 -5.71 6.94
N ALA A 340 3.78 -5.32 8.13
CA ALA A 340 3.76 -3.92 8.57
C ALA A 340 5.17 -3.29 8.57
N ALA A 341 6.19 -4.04 8.98
CA ALA A 341 7.58 -3.61 8.92
C ALA A 341 8.07 -3.45 7.47
N SER A 342 7.72 -4.38 6.57
CA SER A 342 8.11 -4.31 5.15
C SER A 342 7.59 -3.05 4.45
N VAL A 343 6.36 -2.64 4.75
CA VAL A 343 5.72 -1.47 4.15
C VAL A 343 6.00 -0.15 4.89
N ARG A 344 6.75 -0.21 6.00
CA ARG A 344 7.05 0.94 6.88
C ARG A 344 5.78 1.66 7.33
N MET A 345 4.78 0.91 7.79
CA MET A 345 3.56 1.46 8.37
C MET A 345 3.22 0.74 9.68
N PRO A 346 2.79 1.46 10.74
CA PRO A 346 2.43 0.83 12.01
C PRO A 346 1.30 -0.19 11.85
N PHE A 347 1.41 -1.32 12.55
CA PHE A 347 0.43 -2.42 12.54
C PHE A 347 -0.99 -1.92 12.84
N THR A 348 -1.11 -1.01 13.82
CA THR A 348 -2.36 -0.43 14.31
C THR A 348 -3.10 0.38 13.23
N ILE A 349 -2.38 0.95 12.27
CA ILE A 349 -2.96 1.72 11.16
C ILE A 349 -3.50 0.79 10.06
N ILE A 350 -2.77 -0.30 9.75
CA ILE A 350 -3.19 -1.26 8.72
C ILE A 350 -4.35 -2.13 9.21
N PHE A 351 -4.22 -2.70 10.41
CA PHE A 351 -5.11 -3.75 10.92
C PHE A 351 -6.10 -3.25 11.98
N GLY A 352 -5.87 -2.07 12.54
CA GLY A 352 -6.62 -1.58 13.70
C GLY A 352 -6.14 -2.23 15.01
N GLN A 353 -6.57 -1.68 16.14
CA GLN A 353 -6.39 -2.30 17.44
C GLN A 353 -7.64 -3.10 17.84
N GLN A 354 -7.46 -4.34 18.27
CA GLN A 354 -8.56 -5.22 18.70
C GLN A 354 -9.19 -4.77 20.05
N THR A 355 -8.49 -3.97 20.85
CA THR A 355 -8.91 -3.53 22.19
C THR A 355 -9.88 -2.34 22.19
N GLY A 356 -10.34 -1.87 21.02
CA GLY A 356 -11.30 -0.76 20.90
C GLY A 356 -10.71 0.62 21.24
N ARG A 357 -9.39 0.73 21.41
CA ARG A 357 -8.69 2.01 21.52
C ARG A 357 -8.39 2.55 20.13
N LEU A 358 -8.45 3.88 19.95
CA LEU A 358 -7.93 4.51 18.74
C LEU A 358 -6.42 4.22 18.64
N ALA A 359 -5.89 4.23 17.41
CA ALA A 359 -4.45 4.21 17.19
C ALA A 359 -3.76 5.28 18.04
N SER A 360 -2.58 4.95 18.57
CA SER A 360 -1.79 5.88 19.38
C SER A 360 -1.50 7.16 18.58
N ASP A 361 -1.43 8.30 19.26
CA ASP A 361 -1.09 9.56 18.59
C ASP A 361 0.34 9.52 18.03
N GLU A 362 1.24 8.73 18.63
CA GLU A 362 2.57 8.43 18.09
C GLU A 362 2.51 7.66 16.76
N ASP A 363 1.65 6.65 16.65
CA ASP A 363 1.45 5.86 15.42
C ASP A 363 0.87 6.73 14.30
N LYS A 364 -0.08 7.61 14.64
CA LYS A 364 -0.66 8.58 13.68
C LYS A 364 0.40 9.57 13.20
N ALA A 365 1.25 10.06 14.10
CA ALA A 365 2.32 11.00 13.75
C ALA A 365 3.38 10.33 12.86
N ASP A 366 3.76 9.09 13.13
CA ASP A 366 4.69 8.34 12.26
C ASP A 366 4.07 8.10 10.87
N TYR A 367 2.79 7.73 10.83
CA TYR A 367 2.06 7.58 9.58
C TYR A 367 1.94 8.89 8.78
N ALA A 368 1.66 10.00 9.45
CA ALA A 368 1.64 11.33 8.83
C ALA A 368 3.03 11.73 8.29
N LYS A 369 4.12 11.46 9.03
CA LYS A 369 5.50 11.66 8.56
C LYS A 369 5.80 10.86 7.30
N ARG A 370 5.35 9.60 7.23
CA ARG A 370 5.49 8.76 6.03
C ARG A 370 4.76 9.39 4.83
N GLY A 371 3.53 9.85 5.03
CA GLY A 371 2.75 10.55 4.00
C GLY A 371 3.44 11.83 3.51
N MET A 372 3.93 12.67 4.42
CA MET A 372 4.66 13.89 4.06
C MET A 372 5.99 13.61 3.35
N SER A 373 6.73 12.60 3.77
CA SER A 373 7.96 12.17 3.10
C SER A 373 7.68 11.79 1.65
N ARG A 374 6.59 11.05 1.41
CA ARG A 374 6.16 10.66 0.06
C ARG A 374 5.65 11.85 -0.77
N ARG A 375 4.90 12.77 -0.16
CA ARG A 375 4.44 14.02 -0.79
C ARG A 375 5.60 14.90 -1.24
N ASN A 376 6.52 15.20 -0.34
CA ASN A 376 7.63 16.12 -0.60
C ASN A 376 8.72 15.51 -1.48
N GLY A 377 8.93 14.19 -1.38
CA GLY A 377 9.88 13.46 -2.22
C GLY A 377 9.27 13.09 -3.57
N PHE A 378 8.62 11.94 -3.64
CA PHE A 378 8.16 11.35 -4.90
C PHE A 378 7.07 12.17 -5.60
N LEU A 379 5.98 12.52 -4.91
CA LEU A 379 4.82 13.15 -5.56
C LEU A 379 5.10 14.57 -6.05
N SER A 380 5.86 15.36 -5.30
CA SER A 380 6.31 16.68 -5.74
C SER A 380 7.13 16.60 -7.02
N VAL A 381 8.06 15.65 -7.13
CA VAL A 381 8.89 15.49 -8.34
C VAL A 381 8.02 15.03 -9.50
N LEU A 382 7.11 14.08 -9.28
CA LEU A 382 6.18 13.59 -10.30
C LEU A 382 5.29 14.72 -10.86
N ILE A 383 4.67 15.52 -9.98
CA ILE A 383 3.79 16.62 -10.40
C ILE A 383 4.60 17.68 -11.14
N LYS A 384 5.83 17.99 -10.69
CA LYS A 384 6.71 18.91 -11.40
C LYS A 384 7.05 18.40 -12.80
N GLU A 385 7.36 17.10 -12.94
CA GLU A 385 7.64 16.52 -14.26
C GLU A 385 6.41 16.53 -15.17
N LEU A 386 5.22 16.24 -14.63
CA LEU A 386 3.96 16.37 -15.36
C LEU A 386 3.72 17.81 -15.83
N VAL A 387 3.91 18.81 -14.98
CA VAL A 387 3.75 20.22 -15.35
C VAL A 387 4.80 20.62 -16.39
N ASN A 388 6.06 20.23 -16.22
CA ASN A 388 7.13 20.47 -17.19
C ASN A 388 6.81 19.85 -18.55
N GLN A 389 6.27 18.63 -18.56
CA GLN A 389 5.83 17.97 -19.80
C GLN A 389 4.69 18.75 -20.45
N LEU A 390 3.68 19.20 -19.69
CA LEU A 390 2.60 20.03 -20.23
C LEU A 390 3.09 21.39 -20.77
N ILE A 391 4.15 21.96 -20.19
CA ILE A 391 4.80 23.17 -20.70
C ILE A 391 5.58 22.88 -21.99
N LYS A 392 6.36 21.79 -22.04
CA LYS A 392 7.08 21.35 -23.26
C LYS A 392 6.11 21.16 -24.44
N LEU A 393 4.93 20.60 -24.15
CA LEU A 393 3.86 20.40 -25.12
C LEU A 393 3.06 21.68 -25.46
N LYS A 394 3.39 22.82 -24.82
CA LYS A 394 2.67 24.09 -24.88
C LYS A 394 1.16 23.98 -24.62
N VAL A 395 0.78 23.06 -23.73
CA VAL A 395 -0.58 23.00 -23.17
C VAL A 395 -0.76 24.10 -22.12
N ILE A 396 0.31 24.38 -21.36
CA ILE A 396 0.38 25.44 -20.37
C ILE A 396 1.43 26.46 -20.83
N GLN A 397 1.23 27.74 -20.51
CA GLN A 397 2.22 28.77 -20.77
C GLN A 397 3.50 28.53 -19.94
N PRO A 398 4.68 28.91 -20.46
CA PRO A 398 5.93 28.81 -19.69
C PRO A 398 5.84 29.61 -18.38
N LEU A 399 6.62 29.19 -17.38
CA LEU A 399 6.70 29.90 -16.11
C LEU A 399 7.23 31.32 -16.31
N VAL A 400 6.69 32.25 -15.51
CA VAL A 400 7.09 33.67 -15.53
C VAL A 400 8.36 33.87 -14.71
N ASN A 401 8.47 33.23 -13.54
CA ASN A 401 9.59 33.38 -12.60
C ASN A 401 10.60 32.20 -12.70
N GLY A 402 10.34 31.25 -13.58
CA GLY A 402 11.29 30.19 -13.97
C GLY A 402 11.45 29.04 -12.99
N THR A 403 10.84 29.08 -11.79
CA THR A 403 10.94 28.01 -10.78
C THR A 403 9.56 27.53 -10.33
N LEU A 404 9.26 26.25 -10.57
CA LEU A 404 8.02 25.63 -10.10
C LEU A 404 8.19 25.11 -8.67
N THR A 405 7.45 25.71 -7.75
CA THR A 405 7.39 25.25 -6.36
C THR A 405 6.01 24.71 -6.01
N LEU A 406 5.98 23.58 -5.31
CA LEU A 406 4.75 22.95 -4.84
C LEU A 406 4.72 23.04 -3.31
N LYS A 407 3.64 23.63 -2.77
CA LYS A 407 3.43 23.75 -1.33
C LYS A 407 2.31 22.82 -0.90
N TRP A 408 2.65 21.77 -0.16
CA TRP A 408 1.70 20.85 0.46
C TRP A 408 1.18 21.42 1.78
N SER A 409 -0.02 20.99 2.22
CA SER A 409 -0.38 21.21 3.63
C SER A 409 0.48 20.31 4.53
N ASP A 410 0.73 20.80 5.74
CA ASP A 410 1.42 20.03 6.76
C ASP A 410 0.42 19.07 7.42
N LEU A 411 0.65 17.77 7.27
CA LEU A 411 -0.18 16.71 7.87
C LEU A 411 0.02 16.58 9.38
N LEU A 412 1.13 17.09 9.92
CA LEU A 412 1.38 17.16 11.35
C LEU A 412 0.86 18.46 11.97
N ALA A 413 0.31 19.37 11.15
CA ALA A 413 -0.25 20.60 11.68
C ALA A 413 -1.34 20.26 12.71
N PRO A 414 -1.31 20.90 13.89
CA PRO A 414 -2.33 20.67 14.89
C PRO A 414 -3.70 20.96 14.29
N SER A 415 -4.65 20.07 14.58
CA SER A 415 -6.04 20.25 14.21
C SER A 415 -6.57 21.58 14.74
N GLN A 416 -7.63 22.12 14.14
CA GLN A 416 -8.22 23.37 14.65
C GLN A 416 -8.59 23.28 16.13
N ALA A 417 -8.98 22.09 16.61
CA ALA A 417 -9.26 21.85 18.02
C ALA A 417 -8.00 21.99 18.90
N GLU A 418 -6.87 21.42 18.48
CA GLU A 418 -5.60 21.54 19.20
C GLU A 418 -5.04 22.97 19.15
N LYS A 419 -5.24 23.69 18.03
CA LYS A 419 -4.91 25.12 17.93
C LYS A 419 -5.75 25.95 18.89
N ILE A 420 -7.05 25.69 18.99
CA ILE A 420 -7.93 26.35 19.96
C ILE A 420 -7.54 25.98 21.40
N GLU A 421 -7.13 24.73 21.66
CA GLU A 421 -6.64 24.32 22.98
C GLU A 421 -5.31 25.01 23.31
N LEU A 422 -4.42 25.20 22.34
CA LEU A 422 -3.20 25.99 22.50
C LEU A 422 -3.53 27.44 22.82
N MET A 423 -4.50 28.05 22.11
CA MET A 423 -5.00 29.39 22.44
C MET A 423 -5.56 29.45 23.85
N LEU A 424 -6.33 28.44 24.27
CA LEU A 424 -6.87 28.34 25.63
C LEU A 424 -5.73 28.25 26.67
N LYS A 425 -4.71 27.43 26.43
CA LYS A 425 -3.54 27.30 27.31
C LYS A 425 -2.74 28.59 27.39
N MET A 426 -2.53 29.29 26.27
CA MET A 426 -1.84 30.59 26.25
C MET A 426 -2.67 31.65 26.98
N SER A 427 -4.00 31.65 26.81
CA SER A 427 -4.92 32.52 27.53
C SER A 427 -4.92 32.24 29.04
N ASP A 428 -4.93 30.96 29.45
CA ASP A 428 -4.82 30.55 30.85
C ASP A 428 -3.49 30.96 31.47
N VAL A 429 -2.39 30.87 30.71
CA VAL A 429 -1.07 31.38 31.13
C VAL A 429 -1.13 32.89 31.34
N ASN A 430 -1.79 33.63 30.45
CA ASN A 430 -2.00 35.07 30.62
C ASN A 430 -2.85 35.40 31.86
N VAL A 431 -3.92 34.66 32.14
CA VAL A 431 -4.72 34.85 33.36
C VAL A 431 -3.86 34.62 34.61
N LYS A 432 -3.05 33.57 34.63
CA LYS A 432 -2.15 33.27 35.76
C LYS A 432 -1.02 34.28 35.91
N ALA A 433 -0.46 34.75 34.80
CA ALA A 433 0.58 35.77 34.78
C ALA A 433 0.05 37.14 35.22
N GLN A 434 -1.15 37.51 34.77
CA GLN A 434 -1.84 38.73 35.23
C GLN A 434 -2.10 38.69 36.73
N GLN A 435 -2.50 37.53 37.28
CA GLN A 435 -2.72 37.34 38.71
C GLN A 435 -1.42 37.37 39.54
N SER A 436 -0.27 37.02 38.94
CA SER A 436 1.00 36.87 39.67
C SER A 436 1.95 38.07 39.51
N ILE A 437 2.07 38.60 38.29
CA ILE A 437 3.06 39.59 37.87
C ILE A 437 2.38 40.88 37.38
N GLY A 438 1.06 40.85 37.11
CA GLY A 438 0.29 42.02 36.67
C GLY A 438 0.45 42.38 35.19
N ILE A 439 1.22 41.59 34.44
CA ILE A 439 1.49 41.76 33.00
C ILE A 439 1.18 40.43 32.29
N PRO A 440 0.44 40.43 31.17
CA PRO A 440 0.25 39.24 30.35
C PRO A 440 1.56 38.86 29.66
N VAL A 441 1.80 37.56 29.50
CA VAL A 441 3.04 37.03 28.90
C VAL A 441 2.96 37.03 27.38
N PHE A 442 1.78 36.84 26.82
CA PHE A 442 1.52 36.82 25.38
C PHE A 442 0.55 37.92 24.97
N THR A 443 0.78 38.54 23.83
CA THR A 443 -0.16 39.50 23.24
C THR A 443 -1.37 38.79 22.62
N PRO A 444 -2.53 39.47 22.48
CA PRO A 444 -3.68 38.91 21.78
C PRO A 444 -3.37 38.48 20.34
N ASN A 445 -2.43 39.17 19.67
CA ASN A 445 -1.99 38.82 18.31
C ASN A 445 -1.11 37.57 18.27
N GLU A 446 -0.23 37.36 19.24
CA GLU A 446 0.53 36.10 19.36
C GLU A 446 -0.39 34.90 19.63
N ILE A 447 -1.47 35.08 20.40
CA ILE A 447 -2.48 34.04 20.64
C ILE A 447 -3.28 33.76 19.35
N ARG A 448 -3.65 34.78 18.58
CA ARG A 448 -4.35 34.61 17.30
C ARG A 448 -3.47 33.93 16.25
N GLU A 449 -2.21 34.32 16.16
CA GLU A 449 -1.22 33.70 15.27
C GLU A 449 -0.98 32.24 15.64
N ALA A 450 -0.84 31.91 16.93
CA ALA A 450 -0.75 30.53 17.41
C ALA A 450 -2.01 29.70 17.07
N GLY A 451 -3.17 30.35 17.04
CA GLY A 451 -4.43 29.78 16.57
C GLY A 451 -4.55 29.61 15.05
N GLY A 452 -3.63 30.19 14.27
CA GLY A 452 -3.68 30.25 12.82
C GLY A 452 -4.67 31.27 12.25
N TYR A 453 -5.08 32.26 13.05
CA TYR A 453 -5.88 33.40 12.61
C TYR A 453 -4.96 34.55 12.18
N GLU A 454 -5.41 35.36 11.24
CA GLU A 454 -4.71 36.59 10.86
C GLU A 454 -4.66 37.55 12.05
N THR A 455 -3.49 38.18 12.22
CA THR A 455 -3.23 39.22 13.22
C THR A 455 -4.17 40.39 12.98
N ASP A 456 -4.79 40.88 14.04
CA ASP A 456 -5.68 42.03 13.95
C ASP A 456 -4.84 43.30 14.21
N PRO A 457 -4.73 44.23 13.24
CA PRO A 457 -4.00 45.49 13.45
C PRO A 457 -4.58 46.29 14.61
N ASP A 458 -5.89 46.16 14.87
CA ASP A 458 -6.60 46.90 15.92
C ASP A 458 -6.30 46.37 17.35
N LEU A 459 -5.58 45.23 17.47
CA LEU A 459 -5.19 44.63 18.75
C LEU A 459 -3.74 44.91 19.16
N GLU A 460 -2.95 45.59 18.31
CA GLU A 460 -1.57 46.03 18.64
C GLU A 460 -1.54 47.21 19.62
N ASP A 461 -2.62 48.01 19.71
CA ASP A 461 -2.68 49.27 20.47
C ASP A 461 -3.07 49.13 21.96
N ILE A 462 -3.12 47.90 22.52
CA ILE A 462 -3.40 47.71 23.95
C ILE A 462 -2.11 47.85 24.76
N ASP A 463 -1.59 49.09 24.84
CA ASP A 463 -0.45 49.43 25.69
C ASP A 463 -0.84 49.27 27.17
N ILE A 464 -0.17 48.34 27.84
CA ILE A 464 -0.28 48.13 29.29
C ILE A 464 0.69 49.10 29.96
N GLU A 465 0.35 50.40 29.99
CA GLU A 465 1.06 51.36 30.82
C GLU A 465 0.16 51.94 31.93
N LYS A 466 0.58 51.59 33.16
CA LYS A 466 0.49 52.35 34.43
C LYS A 466 -0.84 52.33 35.18
N THR A 467 -0.98 51.29 36.00
CA THR A 467 -1.59 51.44 37.34
C THR A 467 -0.57 52.10 38.27
N GLU A 468 -0.52 53.44 38.33
CA GLU A 468 0.08 54.15 39.48
C GLU A 468 -0.74 55.42 39.80
N ASP A 469 -1.33 55.38 41.01
CA ASP A 469 -1.66 56.46 41.93
C ASP A 469 -2.28 57.78 41.43
N ASN A 470 -3.58 57.94 41.71
CA ASN A 470 -4.13 59.24 42.08
C ASN A 470 -4.99 59.09 43.35
N LYS A 471 -4.32 59.17 44.51
CA LYS A 471 -4.97 59.55 45.77
C LYS A 471 -4.67 61.01 46.08
N ALA A 472 -5.77 61.76 46.13
CA ALA A 472 -6.01 62.98 46.89
C ALA A 472 -5.22 64.24 46.53
N ASP A 473 -5.92 65.18 45.91
CA ASP A 473 -5.95 66.52 46.50
C ASP A 473 -7.39 67.03 46.62
N SER A 474 -7.65 67.69 47.73
CA SER A 474 -8.97 68.02 48.26
C SER A 474 -9.37 69.48 48.01
N LYS A 475 -10.70 69.69 47.95
CA LYS A 475 -11.44 70.98 48.10
C LYS A 475 -11.48 71.91 46.87
N GLU A 476 -12.66 72.06 46.29
CA GLU A 476 -13.53 73.19 46.62
C GLU A 476 -14.97 72.91 46.17
N SER A 477 -15.88 72.99 47.14
CA SER A 477 -17.32 73.05 46.94
C SER A 477 -17.67 74.45 46.48
N ASP A 478 -18.32 74.59 45.33
CA ASP A 478 -19.13 75.77 45.05
C ASP A 478 -20.49 75.34 44.49
N THR A 479 -21.48 75.39 45.38
CA THR A 479 -22.90 75.39 45.06
C THR A 479 -23.31 76.82 44.73
N THR A 480 -23.78 77.11 43.50
CA THR A 480 -24.97 77.97 43.26
C THR A 480 -25.41 78.04 41.79
N GLU A 481 -26.71 77.78 41.60
CA GLU A 481 -27.68 78.38 40.65
C GLU A 481 -27.56 78.13 39.14
N LYS A 482 -28.50 77.33 38.58
CA LYS A 482 -29.87 77.77 38.29
C LYS A 482 -30.85 76.61 38.18
#